data_AF-A0A1Q6WPG0-F1
#
_entry.id   AF-A0A1Q6WPG0-F1
#
_cell.length_a   1.000
_cell.length_b   1.000
_cell.length_c   1.000
_cell.angle_alpha   90.00
_cell.angle_beta   90.00
_cell.angle_gamma   90.00
#
_symmetry.space_group_name_H-M   'P 1'
#
loop_
_entity.id
_entity.type
_entity.pdbx_description
1 polymer ?
#
loop_
_entity_poly.entity_id
_entity_poly.type
_entity_poly.pdbx_seq_one_letter_code
_entity_poly.pdbx_strand_id
1 'polypeptide(L)'
;MKHLAWLLIFAALPAALVTTRRGPEDESVFVHGLKADQHESLLYVWTSDADQKDPDFLTVIDVDPKSPGYGKIVATAPTGSTANEAHHFGYTVNADRIFAGGLFSNRLFIYDVAADPKHPKLIKTVPDLAASTGYSGPHTFYAVPGGVMIAMLGAKGGGAPGGLVTLDNDGKFLEARPAPDYMYDVGVKPELNLIVTSSWAHPHAVMAGNTPMEQVGDVVVAWDYKTGKVLQVEHLDKAPLEVRWLHGGTACGTGRWGRTASSPSRA
;
A
#
# COMPACT_ATOMS: atom_id res chain seq x y z
N MET A 1 -52.27 -12.54 61.59
CA MET A 1 -52.18 -12.32 60.13
C MET A 1 -50.84 -11.63 59.86
N LYS A 2 -49.85 -12.36 59.35
CA LYS A 2 -48.49 -11.82 59.11
C LYS A 2 -48.36 -11.54 57.61
N HIS A 3 -48.10 -10.28 57.25
CA HIS A 3 -47.88 -9.84 55.87
C HIS A 3 -46.49 -10.29 55.41
N LEU A 4 -46.44 -11.08 54.34
CA LEU A 4 -45.19 -11.49 53.70
C LEU A 4 -44.95 -10.57 52.50
N ALA A 5 -43.99 -9.65 52.64
CA ALA A 5 -43.56 -8.76 51.57
C ALA A 5 -42.65 -9.53 50.60
N TRP A 6 -43.01 -9.54 49.32
CA TRP A 6 -42.17 -10.09 48.26
C TRP A 6 -41.15 -9.03 47.83
N LEU A 7 -39.87 -9.26 48.12
CA LEU A 7 -38.77 -8.52 47.51
C LEU A 7 -38.55 -9.04 46.09
N LEU A 8 -38.85 -8.22 45.08
CA LEU A 8 -38.41 -8.44 43.71
C LEU A 8 -36.97 -7.96 43.57
N ILE A 9 -36.02 -8.91 43.48
CA ILE A 9 -34.63 -8.64 43.15
C ILE A 9 -34.54 -8.50 41.63
N PHE A 10 -34.37 -7.27 41.13
CA PHE A 10 -33.95 -7.04 39.75
C PHE A 10 -32.47 -7.42 39.63
N ALA A 11 -32.19 -8.60 39.07
CA ALA A 11 -30.85 -8.94 38.63
C ALA A 11 -30.51 -8.08 37.40
N ALA A 12 -29.71 -7.03 37.60
CA ALA A 12 -29.11 -6.29 36.50
C ALA A 12 -28.12 -7.23 35.78
N LEU A 13 -28.51 -7.72 34.60
CA LEU A 13 -27.59 -8.40 33.69
C LEU A 13 -26.44 -7.44 33.37
N PRO A 14 -25.17 -7.83 33.56
CA PRO A 14 -24.06 -7.00 33.13
C PRO A 14 -24.17 -6.84 31.62
N ALA A 15 -24.31 -5.59 31.16
CA ALA A 15 -24.20 -5.27 29.75
C ALA A 15 -22.84 -5.80 29.29
N ALA A 16 -22.85 -6.85 28.47
CA ALA A 16 -21.65 -7.29 27.80
C ALA A 16 -21.13 -6.08 27.02
N LEU A 17 -19.95 -5.57 27.39
CA LEU A 17 -19.22 -4.67 26.52
C LEU A 17 -18.99 -5.44 25.23
N VAL A 18 -19.82 -5.17 24.23
CA VAL A 18 -19.50 -5.49 22.85
C VAL A 18 -18.29 -4.63 22.56
N THR A 19 -17.10 -5.20 22.71
CA THR A 19 -15.92 -4.62 22.10
C THR A 19 -16.19 -4.68 20.61
N THR A 20 -16.50 -3.53 20.01
CA THR A 20 -16.56 -3.41 18.57
C THR A 20 -15.20 -3.90 18.08
N ARG A 21 -15.19 -5.02 17.34
CA ARG A 21 -13.98 -5.47 16.68
C ARG A 21 -13.62 -4.35 15.72
N ARG A 22 -12.55 -3.61 16.02
CA ARG A 22 -11.94 -2.71 15.05
C ARG A 22 -11.59 -3.56 13.83
N GLY A 23 -11.92 -3.08 12.64
CA GLY A 23 -11.40 -3.62 11.40
C GLY A 23 -9.86 -3.57 11.37
N PRO A 24 -9.23 -4.11 10.32
CA PRO A 24 -7.80 -3.94 10.15
C PRO A 24 -7.46 -2.44 10.05
N GLU A 25 -6.30 -2.06 10.61
CA GLU A 25 -5.73 -0.74 10.35
C GLU A 25 -5.28 -0.67 8.89
N ASP A 26 -5.12 0.54 8.34
CA ASP A 26 -4.55 0.70 6.99
C ASP A 26 -3.14 0.09 6.94
N GLU A 27 -2.72 -0.37 5.75
CA GLU A 27 -1.35 -0.88 5.53
C GLU A 27 -0.31 0.19 5.90
N SER A 28 -0.58 1.45 5.54
CA SER A 28 0.20 2.56 6.08
C SER A 28 -0.35 2.98 7.43
N VAL A 29 0.43 2.69 8.47
CA VAL A 29 0.20 3.15 9.85
C VAL A 29 0.15 4.67 10.02
N PHE A 30 0.47 5.45 8.98
CA PHE A 30 0.41 6.90 9.01
C PHE A 30 -0.96 7.44 8.54
N VAL A 31 -1.75 6.64 7.82
CA VAL A 31 -3.08 7.05 7.37
C VAL A 31 -4.00 7.16 8.59
N HIS A 32 -4.58 8.33 8.78
CA HIS A 32 -5.51 8.58 9.89
C HIS A 32 -6.86 9.14 9.43
N GLY A 33 -7.01 9.40 8.12
CA GLY A 33 -8.29 9.74 7.51
C GLY A 33 -9.24 8.54 7.38
N LEU A 34 -8.72 7.32 7.51
CA LEU A 34 -9.48 6.06 7.49
C LEU A 34 -9.37 5.41 8.87
N LYS A 35 -10.50 5.34 9.58
CA LYS A 35 -10.52 4.74 10.92
C LYS A 35 -10.92 3.27 10.82
N ALA A 36 -10.16 2.40 11.47
CA ALA A 36 -10.41 0.97 11.50
C ALA A 36 -11.80 0.57 12.04
N ASP A 37 -12.46 1.41 12.84
CA ASP A 37 -13.81 1.15 13.35
C ASP A 37 -14.94 1.73 12.47
N GLN A 38 -14.59 2.39 11.37
CA GLN A 38 -15.54 2.93 10.42
C GLN A 38 -15.84 1.90 9.33
N HIS A 39 -17.12 1.66 9.07
CA HIS A 39 -17.52 0.90 7.88
C HIS A 39 -17.29 1.75 6.62
N GLU A 40 -16.54 1.19 5.68
CA GLU A 40 -16.34 1.77 4.36
C GLU A 40 -17.65 1.72 3.55
N SER A 41 -18.00 2.84 2.93
CA SER A 41 -19.18 2.93 2.05
C SER A 41 -18.80 3.00 0.57
N LEU A 42 -17.52 3.16 0.26
CA LEU A 42 -16.99 3.23 -1.10
C LEU A 42 -15.74 2.36 -1.23
N LEU A 43 -15.62 1.70 -2.38
CA LEU A 43 -14.41 1.01 -2.82
C LEU A 43 -13.89 1.70 -4.07
N TYR A 44 -12.65 2.18 -4.01
CA TYR A 44 -11.94 2.66 -5.18
C TYR A 44 -11.15 1.52 -5.81
N VAL A 45 -11.22 1.39 -7.13
CA VAL A 45 -10.48 0.39 -7.90
C VAL A 45 -9.69 1.09 -8.99
N TRP A 46 -8.37 0.90 -8.98
CA TRP A 46 -7.51 1.37 -10.06
C TRP A 46 -7.65 0.43 -11.25
N THR A 47 -8.24 0.94 -12.34
CA THR A 47 -8.80 0.09 -13.40
C THR A 47 -8.06 0.33 -14.71
N SER A 48 -7.52 -0.73 -15.29
CA SER A 48 -6.90 -0.66 -16.61
C SER A 48 -7.90 -0.98 -17.71
N ASP A 49 -7.81 -0.27 -18.83
CA ASP A 49 -8.53 -0.64 -20.04
C ASP A 49 -7.91 -1.88 -20.68
N ALA A 50 -8.74 -2.91 -20.90
CA ALA A 50 -8.27 -4.25 -21.25
C ALA A 50 -7.60 -4.32 -22.64
N ASP A 51 -8.05 -3.51 -23.61
CA ASP A 51 -7.45 -3.46 -24.94
C ASP A 51 -6.55 -2.22 -25.15
N GLN A 52 -6.36 -1.43 -24.09
CA GLN A 52 -5.49 -0.27 -24.00
C GLN A 52 -5.79 0.84 -25.03
N LYS A 53 -7.03 0.91 -25.54
CA LYS A 53 -7.46 1.94 -26.49
C LYS A 53 -8.12 3.12 -25.80
N ASP A 54 -8.73 2.90 -24.65
CA ASP A 54 -9.33 3.92 -23.82
C ASP A 54 -8.44 4.25 -22.60
N PRO A 55 -8.58 5.44 -22.00
CA PRO A 55 -7.81 5.78 -20.83
C PRO A 55 -8.09 4.84 -19.67
N ASP A 56 -7.04 4.46 -18.92
CA ASP A 56 -7.22 3.86 -17.60
C ASP A 56 -7.98 4.83 -16.68
N PHE A 57 -8.62 4.33 -15.62
CA PHE A 57 -9.51 5.15 -14.80
C PHE A 57 -9.63 4.67 -13.35
N LEU A 58 -9.96 5.60 -12.47
CA LEU A 58 -10.35 5.28 -11.10
C LEU A 58 -11.85 4.95 -11.07
N THR A 59 -12.18 3.73 -10.70
CA THR A 59 -13.58 3.29 -10.52
C THR A 59 -14.00 3.50 -9.07
N VAL A 60 -15.21 3.99 -8.85
CA VAL A 60 -15.84 4.11 -7.53
C VAL A 60 -17.03 3.17 -7.45
N ILE A 61 -17.01 2.25 -6.49
CA ILE A 61 -18.07 1.28 -6.24
C ILE A 61 -18.73 1.60 -4.91
N ASP A 62 -20.06 1.63 -4.88
CA ASP A 62 -20.81 1.71 -3.62
C ASP A 62 -20.77 0.35 -2.92
N VAL A 63 -20.19 0.33 -1.72
CA VAL A 63 -20.06 -0.88 -0.90
C VAL A 63 -20.82 -0.78 0.42
N ASP A 64 -21.67 0.22 0.60
CA ASP A 64 -22.59 0.26 1.74
C ASP A 64 -23.74 -0.73 1.51
N PRO A 65 -23.85 -1.82 2.29
CA PRO A 65 -24.91 -2.82 2.13
C PRO A 65 -26.32 -2.27 2.40
N LYS A 66 -26.44 -1.05 2.97
CA LYS A 66 -27.72 -0.36 3.16
C LYS A 66 -28.08 0.54 1.97
N SER A 67 -27.15 0.80 1.06
CA SER A 67 -27.39 1.63 -0.11
C SER A 67 -28.22 0.88 -1.16
N PRO A 68 -29.21 1.53 -1.81
CA PRO A 68 -29.88 0.95 -2.97
C PRO A 68 -28.92 0.73 -4.15
N GLY A 69 -27.75 1.37 -4.14
CA GLY A 69 -26.69 1.22 -5.14
C GLY A 69 -25.62 0.20 -4.79
N TYR A 70 -25.78 -0.59 -3.72
CA TYR A 70 -24.77 -1.56 -3.28
C TYR A 70 -24.27 -2.46 -4.43
N GLY A 71 -22.95 -2.55 -4.56
CA GLY A 71 -22.27 -3.34 -5.60
C GLY A 71 -22.34 -2.72 -7.00
N LYS A 72 -22.72 -1.43 -7.13
CA LYS A 72 -22.72 -0.71 -8.41
C LYS A 72 -21.57 0.28 -8.50
N ILE A 73 -21.07 0.45 -9.72
CA ILE A 73 -20.20 1.57 -10.07
C ILE A 73 -21.04 2.84 -9.99
N VAL A 74 -20.59 3.80 -9.17
CA VAL A 74 -21.26 5.09 -8.99
C VAL A 74 -20.54 6.22 -9.74
N ALA A 75 -19.24 6.08 -9.99
CA ALA A 75 -18.48 7.00 -10.82
C ALA A 75 -17.24 6.34 -11.40
N THR A 76 -16.72 6.95 -12.46
CA THR A 76 -15.40 6.67 -13.04
C THR A 76 -14.68 7.99 -13.30
N ALA A 77 -13.39 8.05 -13.01
CA ALA A 77 -12.56 9.23 -13.24
C ALA A 77 -11.35 8.87 -14.14
N PRO A 78 -11.41 9.16 -15.45
CA PRO A 78 -10.36 8.75 -16.39
C PRO A 78 -9.07 9.55 -16.22
N THR A 79 -7.96 8.90 -16.54
CA THR A 79 -6.60 9.48 -16.57
C THR A 79 -6.38 10.50 -17.69
N GLY A 80 -7.12 10.33 -18.78
CA GLY A 80 -6.90 11.06 -20.04
C GLY A 80 -5.72 10.53 -20.87
N SER A 81 -5.11 9.39 -20.51
CA SER A 81 -4.07 8.72 -21.31
C SER A 81 -4.27 7.21 -21.31
N THR A 82 -3.92 6.55 -22.41
CA THR A 82 -4.05 5.10 -22.58
C THR A 82 -2.78 4.35 -22.16
N ALA A 83 -2.87 3.02 -22.06
CA ALA A 83 -1.73 2.12 -21.89
C ALA A 83 -0.79 2.48 -20.73
N ASN A 84 -1.34 2.91 -19.58
CA ASN A 84 -0.50 3.23 -18.42
C ASN A 84 -0.10 2.00 -17.63
N GLU A 85 -0.86 0.90 -17.75
CA GLU A 85 -0.85 -0.25 -16.85
C GLU A 85 -1.24 0.18 -15.43
N ALA A 86 -2.54 0.37 -15.23
CA ALA A 86 -3.09 0.67 -13.93
C ALA A 86 -2.88 -0.53 -13.00
N HIS A 87 -1.94 -0.40 -12.05
CA HIS A 87 -1.48 -1.51 -11.23
C HIS A 87 -1.75 -1.26 -9.73
N HIS A 88 -0.99 -0.38 -9.09
CA HIS A 88 -1.10 -0.04 -7.68
C HIS A 88 -1.41 1.45 -7.50
N PHE A 89 -1.99 1.78 -6.35
CA PHE A 89 -2.34 3.13 -5.93
C PHE A 89 -2.37 3.22 -4.40
N GLY A 90 -2.43 4.43 -3.85
CA GLY A 90 -2.51 4.62 -2.41
C GLY A 90 -2.97 6.02 -2.02
N TYR A 91 -3.33 6.20 -0.76
CA TYR A 91 -3.73 7.50 -0.23
C TYR A 91 -2.54 8.35 0.20
N THR A 92 -2.77 9.64 0.34
CA THR A 92 -2.00 10.51 1.25
C THR A 92 -2.36 10.21 2.71
N VAL A 93 -1.55 10.69 3.64
CA VAL A 93 -1.73 10.49 5.09
C VAL A 93 -3.13 10.91 5.60
N ASN A 94 -3.71 11.96 5.03
CA ASN A 94 -5.04 12.46 5.40
C ASN A 94 -6.19 11.71 4.70
N ALA A 95 -5.88 10.78 3.79
CA ALA A 95 -6.83 10.16 2.87
C ALA A 95 -7.67 11.17 2.07
N ASP A 96 -7.12 12.37 1.82
CA ASP A 96 -7.75 13.44 1.05
C ASP A 96 -7.44 13.36 -0.44
N ARG A 97 -6.39 12.62 -0.81
CA ARG A 97 -5.97 12.39 -2.19
C ARG A 97 -5.59 10.93 -2.42
N ILE A 98 -5.79 10.48 -3.65
CA ILE A 98 -5.32 9.20 -4.15
C ILE A 98 -4.20 9.44 -5.15
N PHE A 99 -3.07 8.78 -4.96
CA PHE A 99 -1.92 8.72 -5.86
C PHE A 99 -1.99 7.38 -6.60
N ALA A 100 -2.18 7.42 -7.91
CA ALA A 100 -2.31 6.24 -8.76
C ALA A 100 -1.24 6.22 -9.85
N GLY A 101 -0.50 5.12 -9.93
CA GLY A 101 0.63 4.97 -10.85
C GLY A 101 0.25 4.30 -12.16
N GLY A 102 0.85 4.76 -13.25
CA GLY A 102 1.01 3.96 -14.46
C GLY A 102 2.32 3.18 -14.40
N LEU A 103 2.24 1.87 -14.23
CA LEU A 103 3.44 1.02 -14.10
C LEU A 103 4.33 1.11 -15.35
N PHE A 104 3.73 1.20 -16.54
CA PHE A 104 4.48 1.26 -17.80
C PHE A 104 4.70 2.69 -18.30
N SER A 105 3.72 3.58 -18.10
CA SER A 105 3.85 4.96 -18.57
C SER A 105 4.70 5.86 -17.69
N ASN A 106 5.03 5.42 -16.46
CA ASN A 106 5.68 6.24 -15.43
C ASN A 106 4.91 7.51 -15.04
N ARG A 107 3.62 7.59 -15.39
CA ARG A 107 2.76 8.71 -15.01
C ARG A 107 2.26 8.52 -13.58
N LEU A 108 2.08 9.63 -12.88
CA LEU A 108 1.35 9.68 -11.62
C LEU A 108 0.09 10.50 -11.82
N PHE A 109 -1.04 9.96 -11.38
CA PHE A 109 -2.34 10.62 -11.36
C PHE A 109 -2.73 10.91 -9.91
N ILE A 110 -3.05 12.17 -9.62
CA ILE A 110 -3.45 12.60 -8.29
C ILE A 110 -4.93 12.99 -8.35
N TYR A 111 -5.76 12.21 -7.67
CA TYR A 111 -7.19 12.44 -7.54
C TYR A 111 -7.51 13.11 -6.21
N ASP A 112 -8.34 14.15 -6.23
CA ASP A 112 -9.00 14.68 -5.04
C ASP A 112 -10.18 13.78 -4.68
N VAL A 113 -10.21 13.33 -3.43
CA VAL A 113 -11.30 12.51 -2.86
C VAL A 113 -11.90 13.14 -1.61
N ALA A 114 -11.42 14.31 -1.18
CA ALA A 114 -11.93 15.00 0.00
C ALA A 114 -13.22 15.78 -0.27
N ALA A 115 -13.30 16.46 -1.41
CA ALA A 115 -14.44 17.32 -1.72
C ALA A 115 -15.73 16.53 -2.00
N ASP A 116 -15.62 15.45 -2.77
CA ASP A 116 -16.71 14.51 -3.04
C ASP A 116 -16.13 13.10 -3.28
N PRO A 117 -16.09 12.23 -2.24
CA PRO A 117 -15.58 10.86 -2.37
C PRO A 117 -16.34 10.02 -3.43
N LYS A 118 -17.61 10.32 -3.72
CA LYS A 118 -18.36 9.57 -4.73
C LYS A 118 -17.98 9.97 -6.16
N HIS A 119 -17.40 11.16 -6.34
CA HIS A 119 -17.05 11.70 -7.66
C HIS A 119 -15.63 12.30 -7.63
N PRO A 120 -14.60 11.45 -7.50
CA PRO A 120 -13.21 11.88 -7.43
C PRO A 120 -12.82 12.65 -8.69
N LYS A 121 -11.95 13.64 -8.52
CA LYS A 121 -11.49 14.51 -9.62
C LYS A 121 -9.99 14.37 -9.82
N LEU A 122 -9.57 14.11 -11.05
CA LEU A 122 -8.14 14.21 -11.41
C LEU A 122 -7.71 15.67 -11.31
N ILE A 123 -6.93 16.00 -10.29
CA ILE A 123 -6.47 17.38 -10.04
C ILE A 123 -5.06 17.64 -10.58
N LYS A 124 -4.26 16.58 -10.79
CA LYS A 124 -2.91 16.71 -11.33
C LYS A 124 -2.43 15.41 -11.97
N THR A 125 -1.65 15.56 -13.04
CA THR A 125 -0.87 14.48 -13.65
C THR A 125 0.61 14.86 -13.64
N VAL A 126 1.47 14.04 -13.04
CA VAL A 126 2.92 14.12 -13.26
C VAL A 126 3.24 13.28 -14.50
N PRO A 127 3.77 13.87 -15.58
CA PRO A 127 3.82 13.21 -16.88
C PRO A 127 4.90 12.12 -16.97
N ASP A 128 5.94 12.18 -16.14
CA ASP A 128 7.06 11.24 -16.18
C ASP A 128 7.84 11.24 -14.85
N LEU A 129 7.58 10.24 -14.01
CA LEU A 129 8.33 9.99 -12.78
C LEU A 129 9.77 9.57 -13.06
N ALA A 130 10.05 8.87 -14.16
CA ALA A 130 11.40 8.45 -14.52
C ALA A 130 12.29 9.65 -14.86
N ALA A 131 11.76 10.65 -15.56
CA ALA A 131 12.47 11.90 -15.81
C ALA A 131 12.69 12.74 -14.55
N SER A 132 11.69 12.82 -13.67
CA SER A 132 11.72 13.73 -12.51
C SER A 132 12.42 13.15 -11.27
N THR A 133 12.47 11.82 -11.14
CA THR A 133 12.99 11.13 -9.94
C THR A 133 14.22 10.27 -10.24
N GLY A 134 14.44 9.90 -11.52
CA GLY A 134 15.49 8.97 -11.91
C GLY A 134 15.10 7.49 -11.81
N TYR A 135 13.85 7.16 -11.46
CA TYR A 135 13.36 5.80 -11.31
C TYR A 135 12.05 5.55 -12.07
N SER A 136 11.85 4.34 -12.56
CA SER A 136 10.71 3.92 -13.37
C SER A 136 9.98 2.73 -12.76
N GLY A 137 8.77 2.45 -13.25
CA GLY A 137 7.89 1.42 -12.74
C GLY A 137 7.36 1.75 -11.36
N PRO A 138 6.57 2.83 -11.19
CA PRO A 138 5.93 3.12 -9.91
C PRO A 138 4.98 1.99 -9.54
N HIS A 139 5.28 1.30 -8.43
CA HIS A 139 4.55 0.13 -7.97
C HIS A 139 3.80 0.47 -6.68
N THR A 140 4.35 0.19 -5.51
CA THR A 140 3.64 0.41 -4.24
C THR A 140 3.64 1.88 -3.84
N PHE A 141 2.47 2.40 -3.46
CA PHE A 141 2.27 3.74 -2.93
C PHE A 141 1.98 3.67 -1.44
N TYR A 142 2.89 4.18 -0.62
CA TYR A 142 2.81 4.12 0.84
C TYR A 142 2.74 5.54 1.41
N ALA A 143 1.63 5.88 2.06
CA ALA A 143 1.49 7.18 2.70
C ALA A 143 2.58 7.37 3.77
N VAL A 144 3.27 8.50 3.78
CA VAL A 144 4.27 8.85 4.81
C VAL A 144 4.10 10.29 5.24
N PRO A 145 4.55 10.69 6.44
CA PRO A 145 4.44 12.09 6.87
C PRO A 145 5.07 13.05 5.84
N GLY A 146 4.27 13.99 5.35
CA GLY A 146 4.68 14.97 4.33
C GLY A 146 4.47 14.54 2.88
N GLY A 147 4.00 13.32 2.59
CA GLY A 147 3.80 12.88 1.22
C GLY A 147 3.51 11.39 1.02
N VAL A 148 4.05 10.84 -0.07
CA VAL A 148 3.90 9.43 -0.44
C VAL A 148 5.27 8.87 -0.82
N MET A 149 5.63 7.74 -0.20
CA MET A 149 6.79 6.93 -0.58
C MET A 149 6.34 5.91 -1.63
N ILE A 150 7.10 5.76 -2.69
CA ILE A 150 6.79 4.91 -3.83
C ILE A 150 7.93 3.90 -4.02
N ALA A 151 7.58 2.62 -4.04
CA ALA A 151 8.48 1.59 -4.53
C ALA A 151 8.53 1.65 -6.06
N MET A 152 9.72 1.91 -6.61
CA MET A 152 9.98 2.00 -8.04
C MET A 152 10.76 0.76 -8.47
N LEU A 153 10.23 -0.02 -9.42
CA LEU A 153 10.81 -1.31 -9.82
C LEU A 153 12.22 -1.20 -10.41
N GLY A 154 12.57 -0.07 -11.03
CA GLY A 154 13.87 0.11 -11.68
C GLY A 154 14.33 1.56 -11.79
N ALA A 155 15.54 1.74 -12.30
CA ALA A 155 16.10 3.05 -12.63
C ALA A 155 15.38 3.63 -13.86
N LYS A 156 15.67 4.88 -14.22
CA LYS A 156 15.08 5.58 -15.37
C LYS A 156 15.13 4.78 -16.68
N GLY A 157 16.18 3.98 -16.88
CA GLY A 157 16.36 3.14 -18.07
C GLY A 157 15.54 1.84 -18.07
N GLY A 158 14.75 1.58 -17.02
CA GLY A 158 13.92 0.38 -16.89
C GLY A 158 14.65 -0.88 -16.41
N GLY A 159 15.92 -0.75 -15.99
CA GLY A 159 16.74 -1.81 -15.39
C GLY A 159 17.12 -1.50 -13.93
N ALA A 160 18.20 -2.10 -13.44
CA ALA A 160 18.72 -1.85 -12.09
C ALA A 160 19.32 -0.44 -11.89
N PRO A 161 19.39 0.05 -10.64
CA PRO A 161 18.69 -0.47 -9.47
C PRO A 161 17.23 0.01 -9.43
N GLY A 162 16.34 -0.76 -8.80
CA GLY A 162 15.09 -0.22 -8.27
C GLY A 162 15.32 0.78 -7.13
N GLY A 163 14.26 1.33 -6.54
CA GLY A 163 14.43 2.28 -5.44
C GLY A 163 13.14 2.73 -4.75
N LEU A 164 13.32 3.47 -3.67
CA LEU A 164 12.25 4.16 -2.95
C LEU A 164 12.30 5.65 -3.28
N VAL A 165 11.22 6.20 -3.78
CA VAL A 165 11.07 7.62 -4.11
C VAL A 165 10.04 8.24 -3.18
N THR A 166 10.34 9.38 -2.57
CA THR A 166 9.37 10.15 -1.80
C THR A 166 8.95 11.38 -2.59
N LEU A 167 7.64 11.57 -2.75
CA LEU A 167 7.01 12.77 -3.30
C LEU A 167 6.25 13.50 -2.21
N ASP A 168 6.09 14.82 -2.31
CA ASP A 168 5.14 15.56 -1.47
C ASP A 168 3.67 15.30 -1.87
N ASN A 169 2.73 15.85 -1.11
CA ASN A 169 1.29 15.70 -1.37
C ASN A 169 0.84 16.31 -2.70
N ASP A 170 1.66 17.15 -3.35
CA ASP A 170 1.42 17.70 -4.68
C ASP A 170 2.17 16.92 -5.78
N GLY A 171 2.82 15.80 -5.47
CA GLY A 171 3.54 14.96 -6.42
C GLY A 171 4.90 15.54 -6.84
N LYS A 172 5.48 16.46 -6.08
CA LYS A 172 6.83 16.97 -6.32
C LYS A 172 7.86 16.04 -5.69
N PHE A 173 8.93 15.78 -6.43
CA PHE A 173 10.06 14.99 -5.95
C PHE A 173 10.74 15.60 -4.72
N LEU A 174 10.96 14.79 -3.69
CA LEU A 174 11.67 15.17 -2.46
C LEU A 174 13.02 14.46 -2.35
N GLU A 175 13.01 13.13 -2.36
CA GLU A 175 14.22 12.31 -2.23
C GLU A 175 14.04 10.94 -2.89
N ALA A 176 15.16 10.29 -3.19
CA ALA A 176 15.18 8.90 -3.64
C ALA A 176 16.30 8.12 -2.96
N ARG A 177 16.08 6.82 -2.75
CA ARG A 177 17.03 5.89 -2.15
C ARG A 177 17.12 4.64 -3.03
N PRO A 178 18.31 4.27 -3.54
CA PRO A 178 18.44 3.08 -4.37
C PRO A 178 18.25 1.80 -3.55
N ALA A 179 17.53 0.84 -4.12
CA ALA A 179 17.56 -0.56 -3.67
C ALA A 179 18.86 -1.23 -4.17
N PRO A 180 19.28 -2.38 -3.62
CA PRO A 180 20.51 -3.04 -4.06
C PRO A 180 20.50 -3.50 -5.53
N ASP A 181 19.36 -3.96 -6.06
CA ASP A 181 19.21 -4.36 -7.47
C ASP A 181 17.74 -4.33 -7.91
N TYR A 182 16.93 -5.26 -7.39
CA TYR A 182 15.49 -5.36 -7.64
C TYR A 182 14.68 -4.65 -6.55
N MET A 183 13.48 -4.21 -6.90
CA MET A 183 12.50 -3.61 -6.00
C MET A 183 11.11 -4.09 -6.41
N TYR A 184 10.19 -4.24 -5.46
CA TYR A 184 8.78 -4.54 -5.73
C TYR A 184 7.86 -3.81 -4.75
N ASP A 185 7.82 -4.25 -3.50
CA ASP A 185 6.92 -3.71 -2.48
C ASP A 185 7.68 -3.16 -1.27
N VAL A 186 7.01 -2.30 -0.50
CA VAL A 186 7.55 -1.65 0.70
C VAL A 186 6.52 -1.68 1.83
N GLY A 187 6.98 -2.09 3.02
CA GLY A 187 6.21 -1.99 4.25
C GLY A 187 7.01 -1.26 5.34
N VAL A 188 6.37 -0.34 6.06
CA VAL A 188 7.02 0.48 7.10
C VAL A 188 6.46 0.16 8.48
N LYS A 189 7.35 -0.15 9.44
CA LYS A 189 7.03 -0.30 10.87
C LYS A 189 7.80 0.75 11.69
N PRO A 190 7.26 1.97 11.82
CA PRO A 190 7.97 3.08 12.45
C PRO A 190 8.26 2.84 13.94
N GLU A 191 7.43 2.04 14.63
CA GLU A 191 7.65 1.66 16.03
C GLU A 191 8.95 0.88 16.24
N LEU A 192 9.37 0.14 15.20
CA LEU A 192 10.63 -0.60 15.18
C LEU A 192 11.76 0.15 14.47
N ASN A 193 11.49 1.35 13.94
CA ASN A 193 12.38 2.06 13.03
C ASN A 193 12.80 1.21 11.82
N LEU A 194 11.87 0.43 11.25
CA LEU A 194 12.15 -0.50 10.16
C LEU A 194 11.34 -0.17 8.89
N ILE A 195 12.02 -0.22 7.75
CA ILE A 195 11.41 -0.49 6.44
C ILE A 195 11.79 -1.91 6.04
N VAL A 196 10.87 -2.64 5.42
CA VAL A 196 11.19 -3.85 4.66
C VAL A 196 10.80 -3.61 3.20
N THR A 197 11.72 -3.94 2.29
CA THR A 197 11.49 -3.91 0.84
C THR A 197 11.69 -5.29 0.26
N SER A 198 10.95 -5.58 -0.81
CA SER A 198 11.00 -6.87 -1.50
C SER A 198 11.40 -6.73 -2.97
N SER A 199 11.36 -7.82 -3.74
CA SER A 199 11.90 -7.86 -5.11
C SER A 199 11.05 -8.64 -6.08
N TRP A 200 11.08 -8.20 -7.35
CA TRP A 200 10.44 -8.89 -8.46
C TRP A 200 11.30 -8.82 -9.72
N ALA A 201 11.02 -7.89 -10.64
CA ALA A 201 11.67 -7.78 -11.93
C ALA A 201 11.73 -6.33 -12.38
N HIS A 202 12.69 -5.99 -13.24
CA HIS A 202 12.83 -4.63 -13.73
C HIS A 202 11.76 -4.29 -14.78
N PRO A 203 11.33 -3.00 -14.89
CA PRO A 203 10.26 -2.57 -15.78
C PRO A 203 10.37 -3.06 -17.22
N HIS A 204 11.57 -3.01 -17.81
CA HIS A 204 11.75 -3.40 -19.21
C HIS A 204 11.48 -4.89 -19.49
N ALA A 205 11.74 -5.75 -18.50
CA ALA A 205 11.55 -7.19 -18.62
C ALA A 205 10.07 -7.52 -18.44
N VAL A 206 9.42 -6.86 -17.48
CA VAL A 206 7.96 -6.97 -17.26
C VAL A 206 7.19 -6.54 -18.51
N MET A 207 7.54 -5.38 -19.09
CA MET A 207 6.91 -4.87 -20.31
C MET A 207 7.12 -5.79 -21.53
N ALA A 208 8.20 -6.57 -21.57
CA ALA A 208 8.44 -7.55 -22.62
C ALA A 208 7.53 -8.79 -22.50
N GLY A 209 6.91 -9.01 -21.34
CA GLY A 209 5.91 -10.08 -21.10
C GLY A 209 6.49 -11.48 -20.92
N ASN A 210 7.81 -11.62 -20.79
CA ASN A 210 8.49 -12.91 -20.70
C ASN A 210 9.77 -12.88 -19.84
N THR A 211 9.73 -12.19 -18.70
CA THR A 211 10.86 -12.10 -17.76
C THR A 211 11.46 -13.48 -17.46
N PRO A 212 12.71 -13.74 -17.86
CA PRO A 212 13.40 -14.98 -17.51
C PRO A 212 13.61 -15.09 -15.99
N MET A 213 13.60 -16.31 -15.44
CA MET A 213 13.72 -16.51 -13.99
C MET A 213 15.06 -16.02 -13.40
N GLU A 214 16.11 -15.94 -14.21
CA GLU A 214 17.39 -15.32 -13.86
C GLU A 214 17.32 -13.79 -13.70
N GLN A 215 16.28 -13.15 -14.25
CA GLN A 215 15.98 -11.72 -14.11
C GLN A 215 14.86 -11.46 -13.09
N VAL A 216 14.59 -12.44 -12.22
CA VAL A 216 13.68 -12.31 -11.08
C VAL A 216 14.51 -12.24 -9.80
N GLY A 217 14.22 -11.25 -8.97
CA GLY A 217 14.82 -11.05 -7.66
C GLY A 217 14.36 -12.08 -6.64
N ASP A 218 15.21 -12.33 -5.65
CA ASP A 218 14.95 -13.21 -4.50
C ASP A 218 15.26 -12.52 -3.17
N VAL A 219 15.50 -11.21 -3.19
CA VAL A 219 16.01 -10.48 -2.04
C VAL A 219 14.88 -9.77 -1.31
N VAL A 220 14.92 -9.85 0.02
CA VAL A 220 14.22 -8.95 0.94
C VAL A 220 15.27 -8.15 1.73
N VAL A 221 15.05 -6.85 1.88
CA VAL A 221 15.98 -5.96 2.57
C VAL A 221 15.28 -5.28 3.73
N ALA A 222 15.89 -5.36 4.91
CA ALA A 222 15.50 -4.57 6.07
C ALA A 222 16.39 -3.33 6.17
N TRP A 223 15.76 -2.18 6.37
CA TRP A 223 16.42 -0.87 6.45
C TRP A 223 16.05 -0.18 7.75
N ASP A 224 16.97 0.65 8.23
CA ASP A 224 16.67 1.64 9.24
C ASP A 224 15.80 2.73 8.61
N TYR A 225 14.57 2.90 9.08
CA TYR A 225 13.57 3.80 8.48
C TYR A 225 14.07 5.25 8.44
N LYS A 226 14.58 5.75 9.56
CA LYS A 226 15.03 7.14 9.72
C LYS A 226 16.29 7.46 8.90
N THR A 227 17.26 6.55 8.87
CA THR A 227 18.56 6.82 8.23
C THR A 227 18.67 6.28 6.81
N GLY A 228 17.77 5.37 6.40
CA GLY A 228 17.83 4.69 5.11
C GLY A 228 18.99 3.69 4.99
N LYS A 229 19.65 3.34 6.10
CA LYS A 229 20.76 2.39 6.10
C LYS A 229 20.24 0.95 5.98
N VAL A 230 20.83 0.16 5.09
CA VAL A 230 20.61 -1.31 5.07
C VAL A 230 21.07 -1.92 6.38
N LEU A 231 20.17 -2.64 7.04
CA LEU A 231 20.44 -3.39 8.26
C LEU A 231 20.69 -4.87 7.98
N GLN A 232 19.93 -5.44 7.05
CA GLN A 232 19.97 -6.85 6.73
C GLN A 232 19.48 -7.09 5.29
N VAL A 233 20.07 -8.08 4.65
CA VAL A 233 19.69 -8.57 3.31
C VAL A 233 19.50 -10.07 3.45
N GLU A 234 18.33 -10.57 3.06
CA GLU A 234 18.00 -11.99 3.09
C GLU A 234 17.58 -12.45 1.70
N HIS A 235 17.98 -13.68 1.35
CA HIS A 235 17.56 -14.33 0.12
C HIS A 235 16.45 -15.35 0.43
N LEU A 236 15.36 -15.27 -0.31
CA LEU A 236 14.21 -16.17 -0.28
C LEU A 236 14.09 -16.91 -1.61
N ASP A 237 12.94 -17.52 -1.87
CA ASP A 237 12.60 -17.94 -3.22
C ASP A 237 12.34 -16.73 -4.11
N LYS A 238 12.43 -16.94 -5.43
CA LYS A 238 12.21 -15.90 -6.45
C LYS A 238 10.82 -15.26 -6.31
N ALA A 239 10.76 -13.97 -6.61
CA ALA A 239 9.57 -13.12 -6.50
C ALA A 239 8.98 -13.10 -5.07
N PRO A 240 9.75 -12.70 -4.04
CA PRO A 240 9.14 -12.32 -2.77
C PRO A 240 8.38 -11.01 -3.00
N LEU A 241 7.08 -11.10 -3.23
CA LEU A 241 6.25 -9.96 -3.66
C LEU A 241 5.80 -9.10 -2.48
N GLU A 242 4.57 -9.28 -2.02
CA GLU A 242 3.92 -8.37 -1.07
C GLU A 242 4.54 -8.43 0.34
N VAL A 243 4.90 -7.27 0.88
CA VAL A 243 5.37 -7.05 2.25
C VAL A 243 4.19 -6.62 3.11
N ARG A 244 3.86 -7.41 4.13
CA ARG A 244 2.75 -7.11 5.04
C ARG A 244 3.20 -7.20 6.48
N TRP A 245 2.95 -6.14 7.23
CA TRP A 245 3.16 -6.13 8.67
C TRP A 245 1.92 -6.62 9.38
N LEU A 246 2.10 -7.26 10.54
CA LEU A 246 0.97 -7.39 11.46
C LEU A 246 0.55 -5.98 11.93
N HIS A 247 -0.74 -5.68 11.81
CA HIS A 247 -1.33 -4.40 12.23
C HIS A 247 -1.25 -4.20 13.75
N GLY A 248 -1.23 -2.94 14.19
CA GLY A 248 -1.06 -2.54 15.58
C GLY A 248 0.41 -2.35 15.98
N GLY A 249 0.69 -1.26 16.71
CA GLY A 249 2.07 -0.88 17.09
C GLY A 249 2.79 -1.90 17.98
N THR A 250 2.08 -2.79 18.66
CA THR A 250 2.65 -3.88 19.49
C THR A 250 2.81 -5.19 18.73
N ALA A 251 2.25 -5.31 17.53
CA ALA A 251 2.33 -6.51 16.72
C ALA A 251 3.66 -6.54 15.96
N CYS A 252 4.66 -7.16 16.57
CA CYS A 252 6.01 -7.25 16.02
C CYS A 252 6.33 -8.63 15.43
N GLY A 253 5.37 -9.55 15.41
CA GLY A 253 5.60 -10.97 15.13
C GLY A 253 6.46 -11.62 16.23
N THR A 254 6.20 -12.89 16.55
CA THR A 254 7.08 -13.67 17.44
C THR A 254 8.28 -14.19 16.66
N GLY A 255 9.00 -13.29 15.99
CA GLY A 255 10.12 -13.62 15.12
C GLY A 255 11.39 -13.02 15.67
N ARG A 256 12.05 -13.72 16.60
CA ARG A 256 13.50 -13.54 16.74
C ARG A 256 14.06 -13.98 15.38
N TRP A 257 14.52 -13.06 14.54
CA TRP A 257 15.34 -13.37 13.35
C TRP A 257 16.66 -13.97 13.85
N GLY A 258 16.57 -15.22 14.28
CA GLY A 258 17.58 -15.95 14.98
C GLY A 258 18.39 -16.72 13.97
N ARG A 259 19.68 -16.40 13.88
CA ARG A 259 20.75 -17.34 13.58
C ARG A 259 20.35 -18.73 14.09
N THR A 260 19.96 -19.61 13.18
CA THR A 260 19.98 -21.04 13.42
C THR A 260 21.43 -21.45 13.44
N ALA A 261 22.05 -21.40 14.63
CA ALA A 261 23.27 -22.13 14.87
C ALA A 261 22.94 -23.61 14.75
N SER A 262 23.34 -24.22 13.63
CA SER A 262 23.38 -25.68 13.49
C SER A 262 24.39 -26.22 14.50
N SER A 263 23.88 -26.76 15.61
CA SER A 263 24.66 -27.65 16.47
C SER A 263 24.84 -28.98 15.74
N PRO A 264 26.08 -29.47 15.51
CA PRO A 264 26.27 -30.81 15.01
C PRO A 264 25.98 -31.79 16.15
N SER A 265 24.95 -32.61 16.00
CA SER A 265 24.74 -33.76 16.87
C SER A 265 25.88 -34.75 16.66
N ARG A 266 26.61 -35.03 17.74
CA ARG A 266 27.52 -36.16 17.85
C ARG A 266 26.74 -37.46 17.64
N ALA A 267 27.29 -38.34 16.81
CA ALA A 267 27.27 -39.79 16.98
C ALA A 267 28.73 -40.25 16.82
#